data_AF-A0A1Y2K4N3-F1
#
_entry.id   AF-A0A1Y2K4N3-F1
#
_cell.length_a   1.000
_cell.length_b   1.000
_cell.length_c   1.000
_cell.angle_alpha   90.00
_cell.angle_beta   90.00
_cell.angle_gamma   90.00
#
_symmetry.space_group_name_H-M   'P 1'
#
loop_
_entity.id
_entity.type
_entity.pdbx_description
1 polymer ?
#
loop_
_entity_poly.entity_id
_entity_poly.type
_entity_poly.pdbx_seq_one_letter_code
_entity_poly.pdbx_strand_id
1 'polypeptide(L)'
;MVFSAQAVEDRTASIEAGHYVAKEIHMAKITPPGGHLVVERPVADWLAALRSQCDPNLEHYENAYAAWRNNQDAPVQGTPLKEWPPIGVAQLEACRQADIHSVEDLANISDGALVKLGMGAMALKRKAQTWLESAATTGRATEEALALKTRIKELEQQIAKQKQTIESLQTSAKPATRRPRARKAASAKTQE
;
A
#
# COMPACT_ATOMS: atom_id res chain seq x y z
N MET A 1 3.05 -16.44 -12.75
CA MET A 1 2.24 -17.63 -12.38
C MET A 1 1.24 -17.90 -13.49
N VAL A 2 1.03 -19.15 -13.88
CA VAL A 2 0.12 -19.51 -14.99
C VAL A 2 -0.86 -20.58 -14.52
N PHE A 3 -2.12 -20.48 -14.91
CA PHE A 3 -3.12 -21.50 -14.65
C PHE A 3 -3.43 -22.29 -15.93
N SER A 4 -3.70 -23.58 -15.79
CA SER A 4 -4.07 -24.45 -16.91
C SER A 4 -5.15 -25.45 -16.48
N ALA A 5 -6.14 -25.69 -17.32
CA ALA A 5 -7.07 -26.80 -17.14
C ALA A 5 -6.43 -28.09 -17.66
N GLN A 6 -6.42 -29.15 -16.86
CA GLN A 6 -6.02 -30.48 -17.30
C GLN A 6 -7.19 -31.44 -17.08
N ALA A 7 -7.52 -32.20 -18.12
CA ALA A 7 -8.44 -33.32 -18.03
C ALA A 7 -7.67 -34.52 -17.46
N VAL A 8 -7.87 -34.79 -16.18
CA VAL A 8 -7.26 -35.95 -15.50
C VAL A 8 -8.33 -37.03 -15.39
N GLU A 9 -7.97 -38.27 -15.71
CA GLU A 9 -8.89 -39.41 -15.59
C GLU A 9 -9.28 -39.63 -14.13
N ASP A 10 -10.57 -39.58 -13.83
CA ASP A 10 -11.09 -40.03 -12.55
C ASP A 10 -11.29 -41.54 -12.64
N ARG A 11 -10.26 -42.29 -12.22
CA ARG A 11 -10.26 -43.76 -12.31
C ARG A 11 -11.43 -44.37 -11.53
N THR A 12 -11.79 -43.79 -10.41
CA THR A 12 -12.92 -44.21 -9.57
C THR A 12 -14.24 -44.07 -10.31
N ALA A 13 -14.50 -42.88 -10.88
CA ALA A 13 -15.71 -42.64 -11.66
C ALA A 13 -15.73 -43.41 -12.99
N SER A 14 -14.58 -43.64 -13.60
CA SER A 14 -14.45 -44.39 -14.86
C SER A 14 -14.74 -45.88 -14.68
N ILE A 15 -14.35 -46.46 -13.55
CA ILE A 15 -14.65 -47.86 -13.20
C ILE A 15 -16.15 -48.01 -12.88
N GLU A 16 -16.76 -47.04 -12.21
CA GLU A 16 -18.18 -47.08 -11.84
C GLU A 16 -19.12 -46.80 -13.03
N ALA A 17 -18.74 -45.89 -13.93
CA ALA A 17 -19.53 -45.54 -15.10
C ALA A 17 -19.32 -46.50 -16.29
N GLY A 18 -18.29 -47.35 -16.26
CA GLY A 18 -17.98 -48.31 -17.33
C GLY A 18 -17.45 -47.66 -18.63
N HIS A 19 -17.10 -46.38 -18.59
CA HIS A 19 -16.47 -45.63 -19.68
C HIS A 19 -15.57 -44.53 -19.09
N TYR A 20 -14.62 -44.04 -19.88
CA TYR A 20 -13.68 -43.01 -19.46
C TYR A 20 -14.40 -41.73 -19.04
N VAL A 21 -14.27 -41.37 -17.77
CA VAL A 21 -14.76 -40.10 -17.21
C VAL A 21 -13.55 -39.25 -16.84
N ALA A 22 -13.31 -38.21 -17.63
CA ALA A 22 -12.34 -37.18 -17.28
C ALA A 22 -12.94 -36.21 -16.26
N LYS A 23 -12.18 -35.93 -15.21
CA LYS A 23 -12.46 -34.81 -14.31
C LYS A 23 -11.55 -33.65 -14.71
N GLU A 24 -12.18 -32.51 -14.93
CA GLU A 24 -11.45 -31.28 -15.17
C GLU A 24 -10.86 -30.77 -13.85
N ILE A 25 -9.53 -30.77 -13.76
CA ILE A 25 -8.79 -30.25 -12.61
C ILE A 25 -8.03 -29.02 -13.07
N HIS A 26 -8.29 -27.89 -12.41
CA HIS A 26 -7.51 -26.68 -12.62
C HIS A 26 -6.17 -26.82 -11.90
N MET A 27 -5.09 -26.62 -12.64
CA MET A 27 -3.72 -26.70 -12.15
C MET A 27 -3.10 -25.30 -12.11
N ALA A 28 -2.47 -24.96 -11.00
CA ALA A 28 -1.60 -23.81 -10.84
C ALA A 28 -0.16 -24.21 -11.17
N LYS A 29 0.44 -23.55 -12.15
CA LYS A 29 1.88 -23.59 -12.44
C LYS A 29 2.55 -22.43 -11.73
N ILE A 30 3.23 -22.75 -10.64
CA ILE A 30 3.91 -21.79 -9.78
C ILE A 30 5.37 -21.76 -10.22
N THR A 31 5.73 -20.68 -10.91
CA THR A 31 7.12 -20.37 -11.27
C THR A 31 7.56 -19.20 -10.41
N PRO A 32 8.57 -19.35 -9.55
CA PRO A 32 9.18 -18.23 -8.85
C PRO A 32 9.70 -17.19 -9.86
N PRO A 33 9.68 -15.88 -9.55
CA PRO A 33 10.15 -14.85 -10.45
C PRO A 33 11.59 -15.12 -10.92
N GLY A 34 11.74 -15.30 -12.24
CA GLY A 34 12.96 -15.69 -12.97
C GLY A 34 13.54 -17.08 -12.67
N GLY A 35 12.83 -17.90 -11.89
CA GLY A 35 13.14 -19.31 -11.66
C GLY A 35 12.92 -20.18 -12.90
N HIS A 36 13.37 -21.43 -12.83
CA HIS A 36 13.01 -22.48 -13.80
C HIS A 36 12.21 -23.61 -13.15
N LEU A 37 12.10 -23.61 -11.81
CA LEU A 37 11.32 -24.58 -11.09
C LEU A 37 9.85 -24.26 -11.29
N VAL A 38 9.20 -25.05 -12.15
CA VAL A 38 7.76 -25.03 -12.33
C VAL A 38 7.18 -26.08 -11.39
N VAL A 39 6.48 -25.62 -10.36
CA VAL A 39 5.74 -26.52 -9.47
C VAL A 39 4.29 -26.53 -9.92
N GLU A 40 3.80 -27.68 -10.36
CA GLU A 40 2.40 -27.87 -10.73
C GLU A 40 1.62 -28.43 -9.54
N ARG A 41 0.54 -27.75 -9.13
CA ARG A 41 -0.35 -28.21 -8.06
C ARG A 41 -1.82 -27.97 -8.44
N PRO A 42 -2.76 -28.82 -8.00
CA PRO A 42 -4.18 -28.51 -8.11
C PRO A 42 -4.50 -27.18 -7.42
N VAL A 43 -5.22 -26.28 -8.11
CA VAL A 43 -5.52 -24.93 -7.58
C VAL A 43 -6.27 -25.02 -6.25
N ALA A 44 -7.22 -25.94 -6.13
CA ALA A 44 -8.03 -26.11 -4.93
C ALA A 44 -7.16 -26.44 -3.70
N ASP A 45 -6.29 -27.44 -3.83
CA ASP A 45 -5.40 -27.88 -2.75
C ASP A 45 -4.36 -26.82 -2.41
N TRP A 46 -3.85 -26.13 -3.44
CA TRP A 46 -2.85 -25.09 -3.28
C TRP A 46 -3.42 -23.84 -2.58
N LEU A 47 -4.59 -23.34 -2.98
CA LEU A 47 -5.24 -22.22 -2.29
C LEU A 47 -5.65 -22.58 -0.85
N ALA A 48 -6.09 -23.83 -0.61
CA ALA A 48 -6.38 -24.31 0.74
C ALA A 48 -5.11 -24.34 1.63
N ALA A 49 -3.96 -24.73 1.06
CA ALA A 49 -2.67 -24.70 1.75
C ALA A 49 -2.24 -23.27 2.07
N LEU A 50 -2.39 -22.32 1.13
CA LEU A 50 -2.07 -20.91 1.34
C LEU A 50 -2.94 -20.26 2.42
N ARG A 51 -4.24 -20.56 2.45
CA ARG A 51 -5.15 -20.14 3.53
C ARG A 51 -4.68 -20.65 4.89
N SER A 52 -4.27 -21.91 4.95
CA SER A 52 -3.79 -22.53 6.18
C SER A 52 -2.45 -21.93 6.65
N GLN A 53 -1.64 -21.44 5.71
CA GLN A 53 -0.35 -20.80 5.98
C GLN A 53 -0.46 -19.28 6.23
N CYS A 54 -1.68 -18.71 6.17
CA CYS A 54 -1.93 -17.27 6.27
C CYS A 54 -1.01 -16.44 5.34
N ASP A 55 -0.86 -16.88 4.09
CA ASP A 55 -0.01 -16.18 3.14
C ASP A 55 -0.56 -14.77 2.85
N PRO A 56 0.26 -13.71 2.95
CA PRO A 56 -0.18 -12.34 2.72
C PRO A 56 -0.64 -12.06 1.28
N ASN A 57 -0.26 -12.91 0.32
CA ASN A 57 -0.65 -12.77 -1.09
C ASN A 57 -1.86 -13.63 -1.48
N LEU A 58 -2.54 -14.28 -0.53
CA LEU A 58 -3.69 -15.15 -0.81
C LEU A 58 -4.76 -14.46 -1.64
N GLU A 59 -5.21 -13.27 -1.23
CA GLU A 59 -6.27 -12.51 -1.90
C GLU A 59 -5.89 -12.24 -3.36
N HIS A 60 -4.61 -11.95 -3.61
CA HIS A 60 -4.10 -11.75 -4.95
C HIS A 60 -4.16 -13.03 -5.80
N TYR A 61 -3.77 -14.18 -5.25
CA TYR A 61 -3.83 -15.46 -5.97
C TYR A 61 -5.28 -15.87 -6.28
N GLU A 62 -6.21 -15.59 -5.38
CA GLU A 62 -7.64 -15.79 -5.62
C GLU A 62 -8.15 -14.90 -6.75
N ASN A 63 -7.77 -13.62 -6.75
CA ASN A 63 -8.10 -12.67 -7.81
C ASN A 63 -7.47 -13.07 -9.16
N ALA A 64 -6.22 -13.54 -9.18
CA ALA A 64 -5.55 -14.01 -10.39
C ALA A 64 -6.22 -15.28 -10.96
N TYR A 65 -6.66 -16.19 -10.10
CA TYR A 65 -7.41 -17.37 -10.52
C TYR A 65 -8.81 -16.99 -11.06
N ALA A 66 -9.49 -16.03 -10.43
CA ALA A 66 -10.76 -15.50 -10.93
C ALA A 66 -10.60 -14.81 -12.29
N ALA A 67 -9.55 -13.99 -12.46
CA ALA A 67 -9.21 -13.36 -13.74
C ALA A 67 -8.93 -14.40 -14.83
N TRP A 68 -8.15 -15.44 -14.52
CA TRP A 68 -7.90 -16.54 -15.44
C TRP A 68 -9.19 -17.29 -15.84
N ARG A 69 -10.06 -17.59 -14.86
CA ARG A 69 -11.38 -18.19 -15.13
C ARG A 69 -12.26 -17.34 -16.04
N ASN A 70 -12.06 -16.02 -16.03
CA ASN A 70 -12.78 -15.06 -16.85
C ASN A 70 -12.04 -14.70 -18.17
N ASN A 71 -10.93 -15.38 -18.50
CA ASN A 71 -10.05 -15.05 -19.64
C ASN A 71 -9.53 -13.59 -19.63
N GLN A 72 -9.28 -13.04 -18.44
CA GLN A 72 -8.71 -11.70 -18.25
C GLN A 72 -7.22 -11.80 -17.90
N ASP A 73 -6.43 -10.82 -18.33
CA ASP A 73 -5.02 -10.71 -17.93
C ASP A 73 -4.90 -10.65 -16.41
N ALA A 74 -3.92 -11.39 -15.86
CA ALA A 74 -3.69 -11.44 -14.43
C ALA A 74 -3.33 -10.03 -13.91
N PRO A 75 -3.90 -9.60 -12.77
CA PRO A 75 -3.53 -8.33 -12.17
C PRO A 75 -2.02 -8.35 -11.87
N VAL A 76 -1.29 -7.34 -12.31
CA VAL A 76 0.15 -7.20 -12.00
C VAL A 76 0.25 -6.73 -10.55
N GLN A 77 1.05 -7.41 -9.71
CA GLN A 77 1.31 -6.94 -8.34
C GLN A 77 2.25 -5.75 -8.38
N GLY A 78 1.79 -4.61 -7.90
CA GLY A 78 2.62 -3.41 -7.72
C GLY A 78 2.75 -2.57 -8.97
N THR A 79 3.89 -1.89 -9.11
CA THR A 79 4.13 -0.95 -10.20
C THR A 79 4.53 -1.73 -11.46
N PRO A 80 3.76 -1.64 -12.57
CA PRO A 80 4.14 -2.29 -13.82
C PRO A 80 5.50 -1.78 -14.30
N LEU A 81 6.38 -2.69 -14.72
CA LEU A 81 7.70 -2.31 -15.27
C LEU A 81 7.58 -1.34 -16.45
N LYS A 82 6.47 -1.39 -17.19
CA LYS A 82 6.17 -0.46 -18.30
C LYS A 82 6.06 1.00 -17.85
N GLU A 83 5.61 1.24 -16.62
CA GLU A 83 5.41 2.58 -16.06
C GLU A 83 6.65 3.08 -15.30
N TRP A 84 7.66 2.24 -15.12
CA TRP A 84 8.86 2.56 -14.37
C TRP A 84 9.81 3.46 -15.20
N PRO A 85 10.00 4.75 -14.84
CA PRO A 85 10.76 5.70 -15.66
C PRO A 85 12.21 5.34 -16.01
N PRO A 86 13.01 4.68 -15.15
CA PRO A 86 14.42 4.43 -15.40
C PRO A 86 14.70 3.17 -16.22
N ILE A 87 13.69 2.41 -16.67
CA ILE A 87 13.89 1.20 -17.47
C ILE A 87 14.04 1.53 -18.96
N GLY A 88 15.05 0.93 -19.60
CA GLY A 88 15.18 0.98 -21.06
C GLY A 88 14.29 -0.05 -21.76
N VAL A 89 13.91 0.20 -23.01
CA VAL A 89 13.07 -0.75 -23.81
C VAL A 89 13.71 -2.14 -23.92
N ALA A 90 15.03 -2.22 -24.12
CA ALA A 90 15.74 -3.50 -24.17
C ALA A 90 15.72 -4.26 -22.82
N GLN A 91 15.75 -3.53 -21.71
CA GLN A 91 15.68 -4.10 -20.37
C GLN A 91 14.26 -4.55 -20.04
N LEU A 92 13.25 -3.82 -20.51
CA LEU A 92 11.85 -4.19 -20.37
C LEU A 92 11.56 -5.51 -21.11
N GLU A 93 12.07 -5.66 -22.33
CA GLU A 93 11.91 -6.90 -23.10
C GLU A 93 12.63 -8.07 -22.44
N ALA A 94 13.84 -7.86 -21.91
CA ALA A 94 14.55 -8.87 -21.12
C ALA A 94 13.80 -9.26 -19.85
N CYS A 95 13.18 -8.31 -19.15
CA CYS A 95 12.34 -8.58 -17.98
C CYS A 95 11.09 -9.40 -18.36
N ARG A 96 10.44 -9.04 -19.47
CA ARG A 96 9.29 -9.78 -20.01
C ARG A 96 9.64 -11.22 -20.36
N GLN A 97 10.81 -11.44 -20.99
CA GLN A 97 11.32 -12.78 -21.29
C GLN A 97 11.65 -13.60 -20.04
N ALA A 98 11.97 -12.93 -18.93
CA ALA A 98 12.25 -13.55 -17.64
C ALA A 98 11.00 -13.72 -16.75
N ASP A 99 9.79 -13.50 -17.29
CA ASP A 99 8.51 -13.51 -16.59
C ASP A 99 8.40 -12.49 -15.43
N ILE A 100 9.15 -11.38 -15.51
CA ILE A 100 9.12 -10.31 -14.51
C ILE A 100 8.23 -9.18 -15.05
N HIS A 101 7.17 -8.86 -14.32
CA HIS A 101 6.14 -7.92 -14.77
C HIS A 101 6.05 -6.65 -13.91
N SER A 102 6.58 -6.66 -12.68
CA SER A 102 6.57 -5.54 -11.75
C SER A 102 7.94 -5.15 -11.22
N VAL A 103 8.05 -3.92 -10.68
CA VAL A 103 9.29 -3.39 -10.08
C VAL A 103 9.61 -4.12 -8.76
N GLU A 104 8.57 -4.55 -8.05
CA GLU A 104 8.63 -5.32 -6.81
C GLU A 104 9.19 -6.72 -7.05
N ASP A 105 8.74 -7.40 -8.12
CA ASP A 105 9.28 -8.69 -8.55
C ASP A 105 10.76 -8.58 -8.93
N LEU A 106 11.12 -7.50 -9.63
CA LEU A 106 12.49 -7.22 -10.02
C LEU A 106 13.41 -6.97 -8.81
N ALA A 107 12.91 -6.28 -7.78
CA ALA A 107 13.67 -6.02 -6.56
C ALA A 107 13.89 -7.29 -5.72
N ASN A 108 12.93 -8.21 -5.74
CA ASN A 108 12.97 -9.47 -4.97
C ASN A 108 13.52 -10.68 -5.76
N ILE A 109 14.05 -10.44 -6.95
CA ILE A 109 14.53 -11.51 -7.83
C ILE A 109 15.68 -12.32 -7.19
N SER A 110 15.67 -13.64 -7.38
CA SER A 110 16.75 -14.54 -6.93
C SER A 110 18.02 -14.39 -7.77
N ASP A 111 19.19 -14.70 -7.21
CA ASP A 111 20.47 -14.50 -7.90
C ASP A 111 20.64 -15.40 -9.14
N GLY A 112 20.05 -16.59 -9.15
CA GLY A 112 20.05 -17.48 -10.32
C GLY A 112 19.19 -16.96 -11.48
N ALA A 113 18.10 -16.27 -11.15
CA ALA A 113 17.24 -15.58 -12.11
C ALA A 113 17.90 -14.33 -12.70
N LEU A 114 18.74 -13.66 -11.91
CA LEU A 114 19.49 -12.47 -12.31
C LEU A 114 20.45 -12.74 -13.47
N VAL A 115 21.02 -13.94 -13.54
CA VAL A 115 21.92 -14.37 -14.63
C VAL A 115 21.20 -14.38 -15.98
N LYS A 116 19.92 -14.79 -16.00
CA LYS A 116 19.13 -14.86 -17.24
C LYS A 116 18.79 -13.48 -17.83
N LEU A 117 18.69 -12.48 -16.97
CA LEU A 117 18.40 -11.11 -17.36
C LEU A 117 19.61 -10.43 -18.04
N GLY A 118 20.78 -11.07 -17.97
CA GLY A 118 21.97 -10.69 -18.73
C GLY A 118 22.78 -9.56 -18.11
N MET A 119 23.61 -8.91 -18.93
CA MET A 119 24.50 -7.85 -18.45
C MET A 119 23.73 -6.63 -17.94
N GLY A 120 24.02 -6.19 -16.72
CA GLY A 120 23.38 -5.04 -16.09
C GLY A 120 22.17 -5.40 -15.21
N ALA A 121 21.79 -6.67 -15.12
CA ALA A 121 20.71 -7.14 -14.25
C ALA A 121 20.88 -6.74 -12.78
N MET A 122 22.10 -6.87 -12.24
CA MET A 122 22.39 -6.50 -10.85
C MET A 122 22.25 -5.00 -10.60
N ALA A 123 22.68 -4.17 -11.56
CA ALA A 123 22.48 -2.73 -11.49
C ALA A 123 21.00 -2.37 -11.57
N LEU A 124 20.22 -3.09 -12.37
CA LEU A 124 18.78 -2.91 -12.52
C LEU A 124 18.02 -3.29 -11.23
N LYS A 125 18.36 -4.42 -10.61
CA LYS A 125 17.84 -4.84 -9.29
C LYS A 125 18.11 -3.77 -8.23
N ARG A 126 19.35 -3.26 -8.14
CA ARG A 126 19.70 -2.18 -7.20
C ARG A 126 18.89 -0.91 -7.46
N LYS A 127 18.71 -0.52 -8.73
CA LYS A 127 17.86 0.62 -9.09
C LYS A 127 16.41 0.43 -8.68
N ALA A 128 15.86 -0.78 -8.86
CA ALA A 128 14.50 -1.10 -8.42
C ALA A 128 14.38 -0.99 -6.89
N GLN A 129 15.33 -1.53 -6.14
CA GLN A 129 15.38 -1.41 -4.67
C GLN A 129 15.47 0.04 -4.20
N THR A 130 16.39 0.83 -4.76
CA THR A 130 16.54 2.26 -4.42
C THR A 130 15.29 3.05 -4.78
N TRP A 131 14.62 2.72 -5.90
CA TRP A 131 13.39 3.38 -6.30
C TRP A 131 12.24 3.08 -5.35
N LEU A 132 12.06 1.81 -4.94
CA LEU A 132 11.06 1.42 -3.95
C LEU A 132 11.33 2.06 -2.58
N GLU A 133 12.59 2.16 -2.15
CA GLU A 133 12.97 2.82 -0.90
C GLU A 133 12.74 4.34 -0.96
N SER A 134 13.03 4.96 -2.10
CA SER A 134 12.76 6.39 -2.33
C SER A 134 11.25 6.67 -2.41
N ALA A 135 10.48 5.78 -3.04
CA ALA A 135 9.03 5.86 -3.11
C ALA A 135 8.40 5.70 -1.71
N ALA A 136 8.89 4.76 -0.90
CA ALA A 136 8.46 4.57 0.49
C ALA A 136 8.80 5.79 1.37
N THR A 137 10.00 6.38 1.19
CA THR A 137 10.42 7.57 1.92
C THR A 137 9.60 8.80 1.52
N THR A 138 9.32 8.96 0.22
CA THR A 138 8.48 10.05 -0.29
C THR A 138 7.04 9.90 0.18
N GLY A 139 6.49 8.68 0.17
CA GLY A 139 5.16 8.36 0.71
C GLY A 139 5.05 8.72 2.19
N ARG A 140 6.01 8.29 3.00
CA ARG A 140 6.08 8.67 4.43
C ARG A 140 6.21 10.18 4.63
N ALA A 141 7.06 10.85 3.85
CA ALA A 141 7.19 12.30 3.93
C ALA A 141 5.89 13.03 3.54
N THR A 142 5.11 12.49 2.59
CA THR A 142 3.80 13.05 2.24
C THR A 142 2.74 12.80 3.31
N GLU A 143 2.72 11.62 3.93
CA GLU A 143 1.83 11.32 5.07
C GLU A 143 2.17 12.18 6.28
N GLU A 144 3.45 12.33 6.61
CA GLU A 144 3.93 13.20 7.68
C GLU A 144 3.59 14.67 7.38
N ALA A 145 3.72 15.13 6.13
CA ALA A 145 3.33 16.48 5.73
C ALA A 145 1.81 16.72 5.87
N LEU A 146 0.98 15.72 5.55
CA LEU A 146 -0.47 15.81 5.74
C LEU A 146 -0.86 15.79 7.22
N ALA A 147 -0.20 14.96 8.03
CA ALA A 147 -0.39 14.90 9.47
C ALA A 147 0.02 16.23 10.15
N LEU A 148 1.17 16.77 9.79
CA LEU A 148 1.65 18.08 10.29
C LEU A 148 0.72 19.22 9.88
N LYS A 149 0.23 19.25 8.63
CA LYS A 149 -0.76 20.25 8.18
C LYS A 149 -2.07 20.15 8.97
N THR A 150 -2.51 18.94 9.28
CA THR A 150 -3.71 18.71 10.11
C THR A 150 -3.48 19.22 11.53
N ARG A 151 -2.30 18.97 12.10
CA ARG A 151 -1.95 19.45 13.44
C ARG A 151 -1.82 20.98 13.51
N ILE A 152 -1.26 21.61 12.50
CA ILE A 152 -1.19 23.08 12.40
C ILE A 152 -2.61 23.68 12.41
N LYS A 153 -3.52 23.16 11.59
CA LYS A 153 -4.92 23.62 11.58
C LYS A 153 -5.60 23.47 12.94
N GLU A 154 -5.36 22.36 13.63
CA GLU A 154 -5.93 22.12 14.95
C GLU A 154 -5.36 23.09 16.01
N LEU A 155 -4.05 23.35 15.98
CA LEU A 155 -3.41 24.33 16.86
C LEU A 155 -3.89 25.76 16.57
N GLU A 156 -4.06 26.14 15.30
CA GLU A 156 -4.63 27.44 14.91
C GLU A 156 -6.05 27.62 15.47
N GLN A 157 -6.89 26.57 15.40
CA GLN A 157 -8.22 26.59 16.00
C GLN A 157 -8.18 26.70 17.53
N GLN A 158 -7.22 26.05 18.20
CA GLN A 158 -7.03 26.17 19.65
C GLN A 158 -6.59 27.59 20.04
N ILE A 159 -5.65 28.19 19.29
CA ILE A 159 -5.20 29.56 19.50
C ILE A 159 -6.36 30.54 19.30
N ALA A 160 -7.18 30.35 18.26
CA ALA A 160 -8.36 31.19 18.02
C ALA A 160 -9.36 31.12 19.19
N LYS A 161 -9.65 29.91 19.70
CA LYS A 161 -10.52 29.71 20.87
C LYS A 161 -9.94 30.36 22.13
N GLN A 162 -8.64 30.18 22.38
CA GLN A 162 -7.98 30.78 23.54
C GLN A 162 -7.98 32.31 23.48
N LYS A 163 -7.75 32.90 22.30
CA LYS A 163 -7.85 34.36 22.10
C LYS A 163 -9.25 34.88 22.42
N GLN A 164 -10.30 34.21 21.94
CA GLN A 164 -11.69 34.56 22.25
C GLN A 164 -11.97 34.47 23.76
N THR A 165 -11.48 33.43 24.44
CA THR A 165 -11.60 33.31 25.90
C THR A 165 -10.89 34.46 26.62
N ILE A 166 -9.67 34.81 26.22
CA ILE A 166 -8.91 35.93 26.81
C ILE A 166 -9.65 37.26 26.63
N GLU A 167 -10.18 37.54 25.43
CA GLU A 167 -10.97 38.75 25.18
C GLU A 167 -12.24 38.81 26.05
N SER A 168 -12.94 37.68 26.22
CA SER A 168 -14.14 37.61 27.07
C SER A 168 -13.81 37.85 28.55
N LEU A 169 -12.68 37.33 29.05
CA LEU A 169 -12.20 37.51 30.42
C LEU A 169 -11.70 38.94 30.66
N GLN A 170 -11.00 39.54 29.71
CA GLN A 170 -10.57 40.94 29.79
C GLN A 170 -11.75 41.92 29.78
N THR A 171 -12.81 41.59 29.04
CA THR A 171 -14.04 42.40 29.00
C THR A 171 -14.80 42.32 30.33
N SER A 172 -14.80 41.16 30.99
CA SER A 172 -15.44 40.96 32.30
C SER A 172 -14.59 41.44 33.48
N ALA A 173 -13.28 41.64 33.29
CA ALA A 173 -12.37 42.17 34.31
C ALA A 173 -12.27 43.72 34.33
N LYS A 174 -12.98 44.45 33.47
CA LYS A 174 -12.98 45.91 33.47
C LYS A 174 -13.79 46.43 34.69
N PRO A 175 -13.16 47.07 35.69
CA PRO A 175 -13.79 47.31 36.98
C PRO A 175 -14.87 48.40 36.88
N ALA A 176 -15.98 48.16 37.59
CA ALA A 176 -17.02 49.14 37.86
C ALA A 176 -16.39 50.43 38.41
N THR A 177 -16.70 51.53 37.74
CA THR A 177 -16.23 52.88 37.93
C THR A 177 -16.22 53.29 39.42
N ARG A 178 -15.05 53.57 39.97
CA ARG A 178 -14.88 54.21 41.29
C ARG A 178 -15.62 55.55 41.29
N ARG A 179 -16.78 55.57 41.94
CA ARG A 179 -17.61 56.76 42.17
C ARG A 179 -16.81 57.78 42.98
N PRO A 180 -16.63 59.04 42.53
CA PRO A 180 -15.83 60.01 43.27
C PRO A 180 -16.62 60.46 44.51
N ARG A 181 -15.99 60.37 45.69
CA ARG A 181 -16.57 60.83 46.95
C ARG A 181 -16.65 62.35 46.91
N ALA A 182 -17.88 62.88 46.95
CA ALA A 182 -18.19 64.30 46.93
C ALA A 182 -17.38 65.07 47.99
N ARG A 183 -16.69 66.12 47.54
CA ARG A 183 -16.00 67.11 48.36
C ARG A 183 -17.06 68.01 49.01
N LYS A 184 -17.41 67.76 50.28
CA LYS A 184 -18.25 68.69 51.06
C LYS A 184 -17.39 69.87 51.50
N ALA A 185 -17.73 71.04 50.96
CA ALA A 185 -17.35 72.33 51.51
C ALA A 185 -18.04 72.55 52.88
N ALA A 186 -17.27 73.04 53.85
CA ALA A 186 -17.71 73.77 55.03
C ALA A 186 -16.52 74.67 55.40
N SER A 187 -16.50 75.91 54.91
CA SER A 187 -17.11 77.12 55.48
C SER A 187 -16.34 77.67 56.68
N ALA A 188 -16.12 78.98 56.62
CA ALA A 188 -15.31 79.84 57.45
C ALA A 188 -15.75 79.95 58.92
N LYS A 189 -14.78 80.32 59.77
CA LYS A 189 -14.79 81.24 60.94
C LYS A 189 -13.37 81.14 61.57
N THR A 190 -12.47 82.12 61.54
CA THR A 190 -12.45 83.50 62.08
C THR A 190 -12.58 83.56 63.61
N GLN A 191 -11.57 84.25 64.22
CA GLN A 191 -11.39 84.70 65.62
C GLN A 191 -10.90 83.62 66.60
N GLU A 192 -9.90 83.87 67.46
CA GLU A 192 -9.18 85.08 67.89
C GLU A 192 -7.78 84.67 68.40
#